data_AF-A0A1S8A714-F1
#
_entry.id   AF-A0A1S8A714-F1
#
_cell.length_a   1.000
_cell.length_b   1.000
_cell.length_c   1.000
_cell.angle_alpha   90.00
_cell.angle_beta   90.00
_cell.angle_gamma   90.00
#
_symmetry.space_group_name_H-M   'P 1'
#
loop_
_entity.id
_entity.type
_entity.pdbx_description
1 polymer ?
#
loop_
_entity_poly.entity_id
_entity_poly.type
_entity_poly.pdbx_seq_one_letter_code
_entity_poly.pdbx_strand_id
1 'polypeptide(L)'
;MTSTANPPITPACPSGLSIEQVQVLFRHGERSPIWARFQNTGLSPYWPYCSAAQRFTRIVMTTQDGSRWESMAWKRYLETSGQDGRPIQAKGAGGETSNICMPGELTDRGRATSLAFGESLRQLYVDQLSLLPKHLSDAEMLYIRTTEVPRVIESVQQVLHGLYLLGTNRTSAPWDIAMRSRADETLLPNIKSCARLAELTRAFFKGATEKWNGSEDMRYLTGKLSK
;
A
#
# COMPACT_ATOMS: atom_id res chain seq x y z
N MET A 1 34.34 4.54 -20.01
CA MET A 1 33.62 3.39 -19.42
C MET A 1 32.25 3.34 -20.05
N THR A 2 32.13 2.60 -21.15
CA THR A 2 30.90 2.43 -21.92
C THR A 2 29.96 1.50 -21.15
N SER A 3 28.84 2.06 -20.69
CA SER A 3 27.73 1.32 -20.09
C SER A 3 27.19 0.32 -21.10
N THR A 4 27.40 -0.97 -20.86
CA THR A 4 26.73 -2.05 -21.58
C THR A 4 25.29 -2.12 -21.08
N ALA A 5 24.42 -1.31 -21.69
CA ALA A 5 22.98 -1.50 -21.53
C ALA A 5 22.63 -2.86 -22.16
N ASN A 6 22.12 -3.79 -21.35
CA ASN A 6 21.51 -5.01 -21.87
C ASN A 6 20.40 -4.63 -22.86
N PRO A 7 20.29 -5.30 -24.02
CA PRO A 7 19.19 -5.04 -24.94
C PRO A 7 17.87 -5.31 -24.21
N PRO A 8 16.83 -4.46 -24.39
CA PRO A 8 15.53 -4.75 -23.84
C PRO A 8 15.04 -6.07 -24.43
N ILE A 9 14.90 -7.08 -23.58
CA ILE A 9 14.18 -8.30 -23.94
C ILE A 9 12.71 -7.87 -24.00
N THR A 10 12.27 -7.35 -25.13
CA THR A 10 10.85 -7.30 -25.47
C THR A 10 10.44 -8.75 -25.70
N PRO A 11 9.57 -9.35 -24.85
CA PRO A 11 8.90 -10.57 -25.28
C PRO A 11 7.99 -10.16 -26.44
N ALA A 12 8.48 -10.32 -27.67
CA ALA A 12 7.66 -10.16 -28.85
C ALA A 12 6.51 -11.18 -28.74
N CYS A 13 5.27 -10.72 -28.91
CA CYS A 13 4.14 -11.63 -29.01
C CYS A 13 4.46 -12.68 -30.07
N PRO A 14 4.22 -13.98 -29.80
CA PRO A 14 4.42 -15.00 -30.81
C PRO A 14 3.66 -14.65 -32.09
N SER A 15 4.24 -14.96 -33.25
CA SER A 15 3.63 -14.66 -34.56
C SER A 15 2.20 -15.22 -34.62
N GLY A 16 1.25 -14.37 -35.00
CA GLY A 16 -0.17 -14.72 -35.10
C GLY A 16 -0.97 -14.57 -33.79
N LEU A 17 -0.36 -14.08 -32.70
CA LEU A 17 -1.07 -13.78 -31.45
C LEU A 17 -1.04 -12.27 -31.14
N SER A 18 -2.17 -11.74 -30.67
CA SER A 18 -2.33 -10.39 -30.10
C SER A 18 -2.65 -10.47 -28.61
N ILE A 19 -2.22 -9.46 -27.85
CA ILE A 19 -2.65 -9.30 -26.46
C ILE A 19 -3.97 -8.54 -26.47
N GLU A 20 -5.03 -9.17 -25.98
CA GLU A 20 -6.36 -8.56 -25.88
C GLU A 20 -6.65 -8.01 -24.48
N GLN A 21 -6.07 -8.62 -23.43
CA GLN A 21 -6.33 -8.22 -22.05
C GLN A 21 -5.12 -8.50 -21.15
N VAL A 22 -4.88 -7.60 -20.21
CA VAL A 22 -3.89 -7.77 -19.14
C VAL A 22 -4.58 -7.59 -17.78
N GLN A 23 -4.29 -8.50 -16.85
CA GLN A 23 -4.72 -8.40 -15.46
C GLN A 23 -3.49 -8.33 -14.56
N VAL A 24 -3.37 -7.25 -13.78
CA VAL A 24 -2.25 -7.04 -12.87
C VAL A 24 -2.78 -7.09 -11.43
N LEU A 25 -2.42 -8.15 -10.70
CA LEU A 25 -2.64 -8.24 -9.27
C LEU A 25 -1.32 -8.00 -8.54
N PHE A 26 -1.27 -6.97 -7.71
CA PHE A 26 -0.05 -6.63 -6.96
C PHE A 26 -0.37 -6.32 -5.50
N ARG A 27 0.65 -6.49 -4.66
CA ARG A 27 0.60 -6.13 -3.24
C ARG A 27 1.01 -4.66 -3.08
N HIS A 28 0.50 -4.02 -2.03
CA HIS A 28 1.01 -2.72 -1.59
C HIS A 28 2.54 -2.69 -1.44
N GLY A 29 3.13 -1.50 -1.58
CA GLY A 29 4.57 -1.28 -1.36
C GLY A 29 5.01 -1.42 0.11
N GLU A 30 6.28 -1.13 0.37
CA GLU A 30 6.91 -1.22 1.69
C GLU A 30 6.21 -0.33 2.73
N ARG A 31 5.93 -0.93 3.89
CA ARG A 31 5.18 -0.30 4.98
C ARG A 31 5.91 -0.43 6.31
N SER A 32 5.55 0.40 7.27
CA SER A 32 5.92 0.18 8.67
C SER A 32 5.28 -1.12 9.22
N PRO A 33 5.82 -1.69 10.32
CA PRO A 33 5.16 -2.77 11.04
C PRO A 33 3.76 -2.38 11.51
N ILE A 34 2.83 -3.34 11.51
CA ILE A 34 1.45 -3.13 12.04
C ILE A 34 1.39 -3.16 13.56
N TRP A 35 2.42 -3.72 14.21
CA TRP A 35 2.56 -3.84 15.66
C TRP A 35 4.06 -3.82 16.00
N ALA A 36 4.41 -3.16 17.09
CA ALA A 36 5.78 -3.12 17.60
C ALA A 36 6.12 -4.38 18.42
N ARG A 37 6.08 -5.56 17.79
CA ARG A 37 6.31 -6.86 18.48
C ARG A 37 7.76 -7.11 18.88
N PHE A 38 8.71 -6.42 18.26
CA PHE A 38 10.14 -6.70 18.40
C PHE A 38 10.88 -5.69 19.28
N GLN A 39 10.18 -4.91 20.10
CA GLN A 39 10.80 -3.89 20.95
C GLN A 39 11.87 -4.47 21.90
N ASN A 40 11.67 -5.71 22.34
CA ASN A 40 12.63 -6.42 23.20
C ASN A 40 13.96 -6.76 22.52
N THR A 41 14.04 -6.62 21.20
CA THR A 41 15.26 -6.88 20.41
C THR A 41 16.10 -5.62 20.16
N GLY A 42 15.69 -4.48 20.75
CA GLY A 42 16.33 -3.18 20.51
C GLY A 42 15.78 -2.42 19.31
N LEU A 43 14.76 -2.97 18.62
CA LEU A 43 14.06 -2.26 17.55
C LEU A 43 13.13 -1.19 18.10
N SER A 44 13.20 0.01 17.52
CA SER A 44 12.29 1.10 17.87
C SER A 44 10.84 0.75 17.54
N PRO A 45 9.86 1.11 18.41
CA PRO A 45 8.44 0.99 18.08
C PRO A 45 8.00 1.94 16.96
N TYR A 46 8.74 3.03 16.72
CA TYR A 46 8.37 4.07 15.77
C TYR A 46 9.43 4.23 14.66
N TRP A 47 8.92 4.44 13.44
CA TRP A 47 9.72 4.39 12.23
C TRP A 47 9.61 5.72 11.47
N PRO A 48 10.71 6.50 11.30
CA PRO A 48 10.69 7.83 10.70
C PRO A 48 10.75 7.80 9.16
N TYR A 49 9.93 6.94 8.52
CA TYR A 49 9.98 6.68 7.07
C TYR A 49 8.76 7.19 6.30
N CYS A 50 7.96 8.07 6.90
CA CYS A 50 6.68 8.54 6.36
C CYS A 50 6.64 10.06 6.24
N SER A 51 7.59 10.65 5.52
CA SER A 51 7.68 12.10 5.35
C SER A 51 6.60 12.67 4.42
N ALA A 52 6.17 11.89 3.42
CA ALA A 52 5.03 12.25 2.58
C ALA A 52 3.70 12.01 3.31
N ALA A 53 3.59 10.89 4.02
CA ALA A 53 2.37 10.46 4.69
C ALA A 53 1.98 11.29 5.93
N GLN A 54 2.80 12.27 6.34
CA GLN A 54 2.44 13.22 7.39
C GLN A 54 1.71 14.47 6.84
N ARG A 55 1.75 14.71 5.52
CA ARG A 55 1.11 15.86 4.86
C ARG A 55 -0.17 15.38 4.20
N PHE A 56 -1.29 15.92 4.64
CA PHE A 56 -2.61 15.50 4.19
C PHE A 56 -3.33 16.67 3.56
N THR A 57 -4.09 16.36 2.51
CA THR A 57 -5.09 17.26 1.97
C THR A 57 -6.44 16.59 2.12
N ARG A 58 -7.42 17.30 2.66
CA ARG A 58 -8.81 16.84 2.79
C ARG A 58 -9.76 17.85 2.18
N ILE A 59 -10.88 17.36 1.66
CA ILE A 59 -11.98 18.23 1.25
C ILE A 59 -12.80 18.61 2.50
N VAL A 60 -12.98 19.91 2.72
CA VAL A 60 -13.73 20.49 3.84
C VAL A 60 -14.87 21.36 3.31
N MET A 61 -15.99 21.34 4.01
CA MET A 61 -17.14 22.21 3.71
C MET A 61 -16.83 23.61 4.22
N THR A 62 -17.04 24.63 3.38
CA THR A 62 -16.72 26.03 3.74
C THR A 62 -17.96 26.89 3.94
N THR A 63 -19.15 26.38 3.63
CA THR A 63 -20.43 27.09 3.78
C THR A 63 -21.42 26.24 4.57
N GLN A 64 -22.27 26.88 5.38
CA GLN A 64 -23.23 26.18 6.25
C GLN A 64 -24.31 25.42 5.47
N ASP A 65 -24.59 25.84 4.24
CA ASP A 65 -25.57 25.24 3.34
C ASP A 65 -25.02 24.01 2.58
N GLY A 66 -23.73 23.67 2.77
CA GLY A 66 -23.09 22.53 2.10
C GLY A 66 -22.83 22.71 0.61
N SER A 67 -23.01 23.93 0.07
CA SER A 67 -22.87 24.21 -1.36
C SER A 67 -21.42 24.33 -1.82
N ARG A 68 -20.47 24.61 -0.91
CA ARG A 68 -19.07 24.84 -1.24
C ARG A 68 -18.11 23.97 -0.44
N TRP A 69 -17.12 23.43 -1.16
CA TRP A 69 -16.09 22.55 -0.65
C TRP A 69 -14.71 23.04 -1.09
N GLU A 70 -13.71 22.94 -0.20
CA GLU A 70 -12.33 23.35 -0.48
C GLU A 70 -11.33 22.33 0.02
N SER A 71 -10.10 22.38 -0.52
CA SER A 71 -9.00 21.55 -0.05
C SER A 71 -8.29 22.19 1.15
N MET A 72 -8.22 21.51 2.28
CA MET A 72 -7.48 21.91 3.46
C MET A 72 -6.23 21.04 3.64
N ALA A 73 -5.06 21.68 3.65
CA ALA A 73 -3.78 21.05 3.95
C ALA A 73 -3.52 21.03 5.47
N TRP A 74 -3.02 19.91 5.98
CA TRP A 74 -2.61 19.78 7.39
C TRP A 74 -1.44 18.81 7.55
N LYS A 75 -0.75 18.92 8.70
CA LYS A 75 0.38 18.06 9.04
C LYS A 75 0.10 17.26 10.31
N ARG A 76 0.30 15.95 10.27
CA ARG A 76 0.22 15.05 11.43
C ARG A 76 1.55 15.00 12.17
N TYR A 77 1.49 14.93 13.50
CA TYR A 77 2.55 14.38 14.35
C TYR A 77 1.96 13.24 15.20
N LEU A 78 2.80 12.35 15.72
CA LEU A 78 2.36 11.20 16.51
C LEU A 78 2.71 11.39 17.97
N GLU A 79 1.72 11.21 18.84
CA GLU A 79 1.88 11.19 20.28
C GLU A 79 1.86 9.75 20.82
N THR A 80 2.51 9.57 21.97
CA THR A 80 2.49 8.36 22.78
C THR A 80 2.46 8.74 24.26
N SER A 81 2.26 7.76 25.14
CA SER A 81 2.24 7.98 26.58
C SER A 81 3.65 7.92 27.17
N GLY A 82 4.03 8.97 27.90
CA GLY A 82 5.22 8.97 28.74
C GLY A 82 5.07 8.05 29.96
N GLN A 83 6.15 7.89 30.73
CA GLN A 83 6.15 7.05 31.95
C GLN A 83 5.15 7.54 33.01
N ASP A 84 4.89 8.85 33.03
CA ASP A 84 3.92 9.51 33.92
C ASP A 84 2.51 9.62 33.29
N GLY A 85 2.28 8.96 32.14
CA GLY A 85 1.02 8.99 31.42
C GLY A 85 0.77 10.27 30.62
N ARG A 86 1.69 11.24 30.64
CA ARG A 86 1.53 12.48 29.87
C ARG A 86 1.74 12.22 28.37
N PRO A 87 1.06 12.99 27.50
CA PRO A 87 1.33 12.92 26.07
C PRO A 87 2.74 13.41 25.78
N ILE A 88 3.51 12.59 25.06
CA ILE A 88 4.83 12.93 24.55
C ILE A 88 4.90 12.61 23.06
N GLN A 89 5.81 13.28 22.33
CA GLN A 89 6.03 12.95 20.93
C GLN A 89 6.68 11.58 20.78
N ALA A 90 6.14 10.78 19.86
CA ALA A 90 6.76 9.53 19.45
C ALA A 90 8.11 9.80 18.78
N LYS A 91 9.12 8.98 19.10
CA LYS A 91 10.49 9.14 18.62
C LYS A 91 10.96 7.93 17.82
N GLY A 92 11.55 8.19 16.66
CA GLY A 92 12.28 7.21 15.87
C GLY A 92 13.53 6.69 16.59
N ALA A 93 14.20 5.71 15.98
CA ALA A 93 15.40 5.11 16.56
C ALA A 93 16.54 6.12 16.77
N GLY A 94 16.63 7.17 15.96
CA GLY A 94 17.58 8.26 16.09
C GLY A 94 17.07 9.45 16.90
N GLY A 95 15.90 9.35 17.53
CA GLY A 95 15.27 10.44 18.28
C GLY A 95 14.42 11.39 17.44
N GLU A 96 14.17 11.05 16.17
CA GLU A 96 13.37 11.87 15.26
C GLU A 96 11.92 11.97 15.74
N THR A 97 11.35 13.17 15.77
CA THR A 97 9.94 13.40 16.14
C THR A 97 9.04 13.69 14.95
N SER A 98 9.61 13.81 13.75
CA SER A 98 8.91 14.03 12.49
C SER A 98 8.93 12.80 11.59
N ASN A 99 8.04 12.75 10.59
CA ASN A 99 7.98 11.66 9.59
C ASN A 99 7.66 10.29 10.19
N ILE A 100 7.11 10.25 11.41
CA ILE A 100 6.80 9.00 12.10
C ILE A 100 5.59 8.32 11.48
N CYS A 101 5.80 7.10 11.00
CA CYS A 101 4.75 6.26 10.45
C CYS A 101 3.73 5.83 11.51
N MET A 102 2.45 5.81 11.16
CA MET A 102 1.44 5.01 11.84
C MET A 102 1.74 3.52 11.65
N PRO A 103 1.22 2.65 12.52
CA PRO A 103 1.34 1.20 12.32
C PRO A 103 0.74 0.75 10.98
N GLY A 104 1.56 0.08 10.17
CA GLY A 104 1.14 -0.42 8.85
C GLY A 104 0.96 0.64 7.77
N GLU A 105 1.46 1.85 7.96
CA GLU A 105 1.42 2.94 6.97
C GLU A 105 2.44 2.72 5.84
N LEU A 106 2.08 3.14 4.62
CA LEU A 106 2.97 3.07 3.46
C LEU A 106 4.13 4.06 3.63
N THR A 107 5.35 3.54 3.56
CA THR A 107 6.57 4.35 3.68
C THR A 107 6.85 5.12 2.40
N ASP A 108 7.72 6.13 2.47
CA ASP A 108 8.20 6.85 1.29
C ASP A 108 8.91 5.90 0.31
N ARG A 109 9.63 4.90 0.81
CA ARG A 109 10.21 3.82 -0.02
C ARG A 109 9.12 3.04 -0.74
N GLY A 110 8.05 2.67 -0.04
CA GLY A 110 6.89 1.97 -0.62
C GLY A 110 6.18 2.76 -1.71
N ARG A 111 6.19 4.09 -1.63
CA ARG A 111 5.69 4.95 -2.71
C ARG A 111 6.61 4.90 -3.92
N ALA A 112 7.91 5.08 -3.72
CA ALA A 112 8.90 5.07 -4.78
C ALA A 112 8.91 3.74 -5.57
N THR A 113 8.82 2.60 -4.88
CA THR A 113 8.75 1.28 -5.52
C THR A 113 7.44 1.06 -6.26
N SER A 114 6.32 1.50 -5.71
CA SER A 114 5.01 1.45 -6.39
C SER A 114 4.98 2.34 -7.64
N LEU A 115 5.61 3.52 -7.57
CA LEU A 115 5.78 4.41 -8.73
C LEU A 115 6.61 3.73 -9.83
N ALA A 116 7.80 3.22 -9.47
CA ALA A 116 8.67 2.52 -10.41
C ALA A 116 8.01 1.28 -11.05
N PHE A 117 7.12 0.61 -10.31
CA PHE A 117 6.31 -0.46 -10.87
C PHE A 117 5.33 0.07 -11.94
N GLY A 118 4.64 1.20 -11.67
CA GLY A 118 3.82 1.89 -12.66
C GLY A 118 4.59 2.30 -13.92
N GLU A 119 5.80 2.84 -13.76
CA GLU A 119 6.68 3.20 -14.87
C GLU A 119 7.08 1.98 -15.70
N SER A 120 7.35 0.84 -15.04
CA SER A 120 7.65 -0.42 -15.72
C SER A 120 6.44 -0.94 -16.53
N LEU A 121 5.22 -0.80 -15.98
CA LEU A 121 3.99 -1.13 -16.71
C LEU A 121 3.80 -0.22 -17.92
N ARG A 122 4.13 1.09 -17.81
CA ARG A 122 4.10 2.00 -18.96
C ARG A 122 5.07 1.57 -20.03
N GLN A 123 6.33 1.32 -19.65
CA GLN A 123 7.37 0.91 -20.59
C GLN A 123 6.94 -0.34 -21.38
N LEU A 124 6.32 -1.31 -20.71
CA LEU A 124 5.87 -2.53 -21.36
C LEU A 124 4.59 -2.33 -22.18
N TYR A 125 3.51 -1.86 -21.55
CA TYR A 125 2.18 -1.89 -22.16
C TYR A 125 1.84 -0.67 -23.01
N VAL A 126 2.51 0.47 -22.79
CA VAL A 126 2.34 1.68 -23.62
C VAL A 126 3.43 1.75 -24.66
N ASP A 127 4.70 1.68 -24.25
CA ASP A 127 5.81 2.03 -25.15
C ASP A 127 6.26 0.86 -26.04
N GLN A 128 6.37 -0.35 -25.49
CA GLN A 128 6.85 -1.52 -26.25
C GLN A 128 5.74 -2.25 -27.00
N LEU A 129 4.65 -2.59 -26.30
CA LEU A 129 3.58 -3.41 -26.86
C LEU A 129 2.48 -2.58 -27.54
N SER A 130 2.43 -1.27 -27.28
CA SER A 130 1.36 -0.38 -27.76
C SER A 130 -0.06 -0.91 -27.46
N LEU A 131 -0.20 -1.69 -26.38
CA LEU A 131 -1.47 -2.24 -25.92
C LEU A 131 -2.37 -1.14 -25.36
N LEU A 132 -1.76 -0.24 -24.57
CA LEU A 132 -2.41 0.91 -23.97
C LEU A 132 -2.02 2.19 -24.71
N PRO A 133 -2.92 3.18 -24.83
CA PRO A 133 -2.62 4.42 -25.52
C PRO A 133 -1.63 5.27 -24.71
N LYS A 134 -0.87 6.13 -25.39
CA LYS A 134 0.08 7.05 -24.74
C LYS A 134 -0.58 8.05 -23.78
N HIS A 135 -1.83 8.40 -24.09
CA HIS A 135 -2.69 9.28 -23.32
C HIS A 135 -4.05 8.60 -23.16
N LEU A 136 -4.62 8.65 -21.96
CA LEU A 136 -5.99 8.20 -21.76
C LEU A 136 -6.91 9.32 -22.23
N SER A 137 -7.74 9.03 -23.22
CA SER A 137 -8.89 9.88 -23.59
C SER A 137 -10.20 9.36 -23.00
N ASP A 138 -10.20 8.09 -22.58
CA ASP A 138 -11.37 7.36 -22.10
C ASP A 138 -11.01 6.58 -20.82
N ALA A 139 -11.87 6.70 -19.80
CA ALA A 139 -11.72 5.98 -18.54
C ALA A 139 -12.10 4.49 -18.66
N GLU A 140 -12.85 4.09 -19.69
CA GLU A 140 -13.35 2.72 -19.86
C GLU A 140 -12.26 1.69 -20.20
N MET A 141 -11.07 2.13 -20.61
CA MET A 141 -9.94 1.23 -20.93
C MET A 141 -9.30 0.59 -19.70
N LEU A 142 -9.51 1.13 -18.50
CA LEU A 142 -8.85 0.68 -17.28
C LEU A 142 -9.87 0.44 -16.17
N TYR A 143 -10.02 -0.83 -15.78
CA TYR A 143 -10.72 -1.17 -14.55
C TYR A 143 -9.72 -1.25 -13.38
N ILE A 144 -9.85 -0.32 -12.43
CA ILE A 144 -8.98 -0.24 -11.26
C ILE A 144 -9.78 -0.62 -10.03
N ARG A 145 -9.30 -1.61 -9.26
CA ARG A 145 -9.92 -2.05 -8.01
C ARG A 145 -8.90 -2.18 -6.89
N THR A 146 -9.26 -1.73 -5.70
CA THR A 146 -8.45 -1.86 -4.48
C THR A 146 -9.31 -2.27 -3.28
N THR A 147 -8.66 -2.82 -2.25
CA THR A 147 -9.25 -2.91 -0.91
C THR A 147 -9.32 -1.53 -0.26
N GLU A 148 -10.17 -1.36 0.75
CA GLU A 148 -10.29 -0.13 1.58
C GLU A 148 -9.05 0.20 2.44
N VAL A 149 -7.99 -0.62 2.39
CA VAL A 149 -6.81 -0.44 3.24
C VAL A 149 -5.96 0.73 2.71
N PRO A 150 -5.69 1.79 3.51
CA PRO A 150 -5.06 3.03 3.03
C PRO A 150 -3.76 2.83 2.24
N ARG A 151 -2.81 2.06 2.78
CA ARG A 151 -1.54 1.74 2.08
C ARG A 151 -1.71 1.08 0.71
N VAL A 152 -2.82 0.37 0.48
CA VAL A 152 -3.11 -0.28 -0.81
C VAL A 152 -3.62 0.78 -1.79
N ILE A 153 -4.55 1.63 -1.37
CA ILE A 153 -5.05 2.76 -2.14
C ILE A 153 -3.90 3.66 -2.57
N GLU A 154 -3.02 4.00 -1.63
CA GLU A 154 -1.86 4.85 -1.89
C GLU A 154 -0.87 4.19 -2.86
N SER A 155 -0.65 2.87 -2.76
CA SER A 155 0.20 2.14 -3.71
C SER A 155 -0.41 2.17 -5.12
N VAL A 156 -1.73 1.97 -5.25
CA VAL A 156 -2.45 2.06 -6.52
C VAL A 156 -2.30 3.47 -7.12
N GLN A 157 -2.44 4.52 -6.32
CA GLN A 157 -2.25 5.89 -6.79
C GLN A 157 -0.84 6.13 -7.35
N GLN A 158 0.20 5.57 -6.72
CA GLN A 158 1.58 5.67 -7.24
C GLN A 158 1.76 4.88 -8.53
N VAL A 159 1.20 3.67 -8.62
CA VAL A 159 1.24 2.87 -9.85
C VAL A 159 0.54 3.59 -10.99
N LEU A 160 -0.65 4.15 -10.74
CA LEU A 160 -1.37 4.94 -11.74
C LEU A 160 -0.58 6.16 -12.18
N HIS A 161 0.08 6.83 -11.25
CA HIS A 161 0.93 7.98 -11.56
C HIS A 161 2.13 7.61 -12.45
N GLY A 162 2.78 6.47 -12.17
CA GLY A 162 3.88 5.97 -13.00
C GLY A 162 3.40 5.49 -14.38
N LEU A 163 2.21 4.89 -14.44
CA LEU A 163 1.60 4.44 -15.69
C LEU A 163 1.18 5.63 -16.57
N TYR A 164 0.55 6.64 -15.96
CA TYR A 164 0.09 7.87 -16.59
C TYR A 164 0.33 9.08 -15.68
N LEU A 165 1.32 9.90 -16.04
CA LEU A 165 1.70 11.10 -15.29
C LEU A 165 0.50 12.06 -15.10
N LEU A 166 0.30 12.49 -13.85
CA LEU A 166 -0.68 13.50 -13.48
C LEU A 166 -0.24 14.84 -14.10
N GLY A 167 -1.13 15.51 -14.84
CA GLY A 167 -0.88 16.83 -15.45
C GLY A 167 -0.46 16.84 -16.92
N THR A 168 0.01 15.71 -17.48
CA THR A 168 0.19 15.55 -18.95
C THR A 168 -1.02 14.88 -19.61
N ASN A 169 -1.93 14.32 -18.82
CA ASN A 169 -3.21 13.83 -19.29
C ASN A 169 -4.19 15.00 -19.47
N ARG A 170 -4.74 15.13 -20.68
CA ARG A 170 -5.79 16.10 -21.03
C ARG A 170 -7.17 15.74 -20.43
N THR A 171 -7.25 14.68 -19.63
CA THR A 171 -8.48 14.34 -18.91
C THR A 171 -8.55 15.21 -17.67
N SER A 172 -9.40 16.23 -17.70
CA SER A 172 -9.80 17.02 -16.54
C SER A 172 -10.55 16.22 -15.46
N ALA A 173 -10.78 14.93 -15.69
CA ALA A 173 -11.56 14.04 -14.83
C ALA A 173 -10.68 13.24 -13.86
N PRO A 174 -11.14 13.01 -12.62
CA PRO A 174 -10.47 12.14 -11.65
C PRO A 174 -10.51 10.66 -12.09
N TRP A 175 -9.63 9.85 -11.50
CA TRP A 175 -9.62 8.40 -11.72
C TRP A 175 -10.73 7.69 -10.93
N ASP A 176 -11.46 6.80 -11.59
CA ASP A 176 -12.37 5.89 -10.92
C ASP A 176 -11.61 4.68 -10.36
N ILE A 177 -11.58 4.58 -9.03
CA ILE A 177 -10.97 3.46 -8.31
C ILE A 177 -12.06 2.72 -7.55
N ALA A 178 -12.43 1.55 -8.04
CA ALA A 178 -13.45 0.71 -7.44
C ALA A 178 -12.99 0.15 -6.09
N MET A 179 -13.86 0.22 -5.09
CA MET A 179 -13.66 -0.36 -3.77
C MET A 179 -14.92 -1.10 -3.34
N ARG A 180 -14.74 -2.16 -2.55
CA ARG A 180 -15.86 -2.83 -1.87
C ARG A 180 -15.80 -2.55 -0.38
N SER A 181 -16.96 -2.61 0.25
CA SER A 181 -17.06 -2.68 1.70
C SER A 181 -16.29 -3.90 2.22
N ARG A 182 -15.83 -3.87 3.47
CA ARG A 182 -15.23 -5.05 4.10
C ARG A 182 -16.13 -6.28 4.10
N ALA A 183 -17.45 -6.12 4.10
CA ALA A 183 -18.39 -7.24 4.09
C ALA A 183 -18.40 -7.95 2.73
N ASP A 184 -18.25 -7.21 1.63
CA ASP A 184 -18.34 -7.73 0.26
C ASP A 184 -16.97 -7.96 -0.38
N GLU A 185 -15.90 -7.73 0.37
CA GLU A 185 -14.55 -7.82 -0.14
C GLU A 185 -14.15 -9.26 -0.47
N THR A 186 -13.61 -9.44 -1.68
CA THR A 186 -13.16 -10.71 -2.24
C THR A 186 -11.68 -10.70 -2.64
N LEU A 187 -10.99 -9.56 -2.53
CA LEU A 187 -9.54 -9.46 -2.71
C LEU A 187 -8.74 -9.95 -1.49
N LEU A 188 -9.43 -10.20 -0.38
CA LEU A 188 -8.86 -10.72 0.86
C LEU A 188 -9.69 -11.92 1.34
N PRO A 189 -9.07 -12.92 2.00
CA PRO A 189 -9.82 -13.97 2.68
C PRO A 189 -10.77 -13.37 3.72
N ASN A 190 -12.08 -13.52 3.51
CA ASN A 190 -13.09 -12.87 4.32
C ASN A 190 -13.81 -13.88 5.23
N ILE A 191 -13.22 -14.13 6.41
CA ILE A 191 -13.79 -15.06 7.41
C ILE A 191 -15.09 -14.55 8.04
N LYS A 192 -15.42 -13.25 7.90
CA LYS A 192 -16.67 -12.70 8.44
C LYS A 192 -17.85 -13.04 7.54
N SER A 193 -17.64 -12.98 6.22
CA SER A 193 -18.70 -13.20 5.23
C SER A 193 -18.73 -14.62 4.67
N CYS A 194 -17.67 -15.42 4.87
CA CYS A 194 -17.60 -16.82 4.40
C CYS A 194 -17.56 -17.80 5.59
N ALA A 195 -18.72 -18.39 5.91
CA ALA A 195 -18.88 -19.31 7.04
C ALA A 195 -17.95 -20.53 6.95
N ARG A 196 -17.82 -21.13 5.76
CA ARG A 196 -16.94 -22.28 5.54
C ARG A 196 -15.46 -21.92 5.76
N LEU A 197 -15.02 -20.76 5.27
CA LEU A 197 -13.65 -20.30 5.50
C LEU A 197 -13.41 -20.03 7.00
N ALA A 198 -14.39 -19.49 7.72
CA ALA A 198 -14.29 -19.27 9.17
C ALA A 198 -14.12 -20.59 9.95
N GLU A 199 -14.86 -21.63 9.57
CA GLU A 199 -14.72 -22.97 10.13
C GLU A 199 -13.32 -23.55 9.88
N LEU A 200 -12.87 -23.54 8.62
CA LEU A 200 -11.54 -24.04 8.23
C LEU A 200 -10.42 -23.28 8.94
N THR A 201 -10.56 -21.97 9.07
CA THR A 201 -9.59 -21.11 9.77
C THR A 201 -9.51 -21.46 11.26
N ARG A 202 -10.65 -21.69 11.92
CA ARG A 202 -10.67 -22.15 13.33
C ARG A 202 -10.03 -23.52 13.50
N ALA A 203 -10.35 -24.47 12.63
CA ALA A 203 -9.75 -25.80 12.66
C ALA A 203 -8.23 -25.74 12.46
N PHE A 204 -7.75 -24.93 11.51
CA PHE A 204 -6.33 -24.69 11.29
C PHE A 204 -5.65 -24.10 12.52
N PHE A 205 -6.22 -23.04 13.13
CA PHE A 205 -5.64 -22.43 14.32
C PHE A 205 -5.57 -23.38 15.51
N LYS A 206 -6.59 -24.23 15.69
CA LYS A 206 -6.58 -25.29 16.71
C LYS A 206 -5.43 -26.27 16.48
N GLY A 207 -5.33 -26.84 15.28
CA GLY A 207 -4.26 -27.80 14.97
C GLY A 207 -2.86 -27.19 15.04
N ALA A 208 -2.69 -25.93 14.60
CA ALA A 208 -1.43 -25.21 14.72
C ALA A 208 -1.05 -24.97 16.19
N THR A 209 -2.02 -24.60 17.02
CA THR A 209 -1.81 -24.39 18.47
C THR A 209 -1.38 -25.68 19.15
N GLU A 210 -2.12 -26.77 18.94
CA GLU A 210 -1.83 -28.09 19.52
C GLU A 210 -0.46 -28.61 19.12
N LYS A 211 -0.06 -28.40 17.85
CA LYS A 211 1.23 -28.83 17.33
C LYS A 211 2.39 -27.97 17.85
N TRP A 212 2.26 -26.65 17.83
CA TRP A 212 3.41 -25.75 17.95
C TRP A 212 3.56 -25.09 19.31
N ASN A 213 2.50 -24.81 20.07
CA ASN A 213 2.63 -23.98 21.28
C ASN A 213 3.55 -24.60 22.35
N GLY A 214 3.59 -25.93 22.46
CA GLY A 214 4.50 -26.63 23.38
C GLY A 214 5.89 -26.95 22.81
N SER A 215 6.11 -26.69 21.52
CA SER A 215 7.36 -27.04 20.83
C SER A 215 8.57 -26.29 21.39
N GLU A 216 9.76 -26.86 21.22
CA GLU A 216 11.01 -26.21 21.60
C GLU A 216 11.25 -24.91 20.83
N ASP A 217 10.93 -24.91 19.53
CA ASP A 217 11.02 -23.73 18.67
C ASP A 217 10.17 -22.57 19.22
N MET A 218 8.91 -22.83 19.56
CA MET A 218 8.04 -21.77 20.11
C MET A 218 8.48 -21.31 21.50
N ARG A 219 9.04 -22.20 22.34
CA ARG A 219 9.65 -21.80 23.62
C ARG A 219 10.87 -20.90 23.41
N TYR A 220 11.75 -21.27 22.48
CA TYR A 220 12.91 -20.46 22.11
C TYR A 220 12.49 -19.09 21.58
N LEU A 221 11.58 -19.04 20.61
CA LEU A 221 11.08 -17.80 20.03
C LEU A 221 10.38 -16.93 21.08
N THR A 222 9.56 -17.51 21.94
CA THR A 222 8.91 -16.79 23.05
C THR A 222 9.97 -16.18 23.97
N GLY A 223 11.01 -16.92 24.34
CA GLY A 223 12.11 -16.39 25.16
C GLY A 223 12.92 -15.27 24.50
N LYS A 224 12.94 -15.20 23.16
CA LYS A 224 13.64 -14.12 22.42
C LYS A 224 12.76 -12.91 22.13
N LEU A 225 11.47 -13.12 21.89
CA LEU A 225 10.56 -12.11 21.34
C LEU A 225 9.62 -11.54 22.40
N SER A 226 9.19 -12.37 23.35
CA SER A 226 8.22 -11.98 24.37
C SER A 226 8.88 -11.32 25.58
N LYS A 227 8.16 -10.39 26.20
CA LYS A 227 8.24 -10.07 27.63
C LYS A 227 6.83 -10.23 28.17
#